data_AF-A0A949VSE0-F1
#
_entry.id   AF-A0A949VSE0-F1
#
_cell.length_a   1.000
_cell.length_b   1.000
_cell.length_c   1.000
_cell.angle_alpha   90.00
_cell.angle_beta   90.00
_cell.angle_gamma   90.00
#
_symmetry.space_group_name_H-M   'P 1'
#
loop_
_entity.id
_entity.type
_entity.pdbx_description
1 polymer ?
#
loop_
_entity_poly.entity_id
_entity_poly.type
_entity_poly.pdbx_seq_one_letter_code
_entity_poly.pdbx_strand_id
1 'polypeptide(L)'
;MECPPVDWTIMHRIKLWFFVVALAGALAGQETRYEKVNPAPTPAEDAKPNSAKVPDAYAIEGRFDRVLVLRFKYNTDLLDGIRKMVKQEKIRNGVILSGVGSVTGYQIHQVSNRSFPSRNMFVKNPTAPADIIGMNGYVINGKLHPHITLANPEKAFGGHLEPGTTVFTFAIVTIGILNDGADLSRADDKTYR
;
A
#
# COMPACT_ATOMS: atom_id res chain seq x y z
N MET A 1 3.38 64.96 14.42
CA MET A 1 2.99 63.54 14.38
C MET A 1 4.11 62.80 13.69
N GLU A 2 5.06 62.25 14.44
CA GLU A 2 6.15 61.44 13.89
C GLU A 2 5.67 59.99 13.75
N CYS A 3 5.96 59.40 12.60
CA CYS A 3 5.62 58.02 12.28
C CYS A 3 6.56 57.09 13.07
N PRO A 4 6.06 56.04 13.77
CA PRO A 4 6.92 55.17 14.56
C PRO A 4 7.95 54.44 13.66
N PRO A 5 9.19 54.21 14.15
CA PRO A 5 10.21 53.54 13.38
C PRO A 5 9.83 52.08 13.10
N VAL A 6 10.03 51.65 11.86
CA VAL A 6 9.82 50.24 11.45
C VAL A 6 10.93 49.38 12.06
N ASP A 7 10.57 48.45 12.94
CA ASP A 7 11.52 47.47 13.46
C ASP A 7 11.84 46.42 12.38
N TRP A 8 12.93 46.69 11.67
CA TRP A 8 13.42 45.86 10.57
C TRP A 8 13.84 44.46 11.06
N THR A 9 14.15 44.30 12.35
CA THR A 9 14.53 43.02 12.97
C THR A 9 13.34 42.10 13.10
N ILE A 10 12.19 42.61 13.54
CA ILE A 10 10.93 41.86 13.59
C ILE A 10 10.52 41.44 12.18
N MET A 11 10.65 42.34 11.20
CA MET A 11 10.28 42.06 9.82
C MET A 11 11.20 41.00 9.16
N HIS A 12 12.50 40.97 9.50
CA HIS A 12 13.42 39.91 9.08
C HIS A 12 13.14 38.57 9.76
N ARG A 13 12.83 38.56 11.06
CA ARG A 13 12.47 37.33 11.78
C ARG A 13 11.17 36.75 11.22
N ILE A 14 10.16 37.58 10.96
CA ILE A 14 8.89 37.16 10.35
C ILE A 14 9.15 36.57 8.96
N LYS A 15 9.92 37.25 8.09
CA LYS A 15 10.28 36.71 6.76
C LYS A 15 11.06 35.39 6.86
N LEU A 16 12.02 35.28 7.77
CA LEU A 16 12.78 34.05 8.00
C LEU A 16 11.88 32.90 8.45
N TRP A 17 10.95 33.15 9.39
CA TRP A 17 9.97 32.17 9.83
C TRP A 17 9.01 31.76 8.71
N PHE A 18 8.50 32.70 7.91
CA PHE A 18 7.70 32.38 6.73
C PHE A 18 8.46 31.53 5.72
N PHE A 19 9.73 31.84 5.45
CA PHE A 19 10.58 31.03 4.58
C PHE A 19 10.82 29.62 5.14
N VAL A 20 11.09 29.47 6.44
CA VAL A 20 11.28 28.16 7.08
C VAL A 20 10.00 27.33 7.05
N VAL A 21 8.83 27.92 7.32
CA VAL A 21 7.53 27.23 7.26
C VAL A 21 7.17 26.85 5.81
N ALA A 22 7.43 27.72 4.83
CA ALA A 22 7.20 27.41 3.42
C ALA A 22 8.11 26.28 2.93
N LEU A 23 9.38 26.27 3.33
CA LEU A 23 10.33 25.20 2.98
C LEU A 23 9.93 23.87 3.61
N ALA A 24 9.50 23.89 4.88
CA ALA A 24 9.01 22.70 5.58
C ALA A 24 7.72 22.13 4.95
N GLY A 25 6.81 23.00 4.51
CA GLY A 25 5.59 22.60 3.80
C GLY A 25 5.89 21.95 2.43
N ALA A 26 6.87 22.48 1.69
CA ALA A 26 7.28 21.92 0.41
C ALA A 26 7.87 20.50 0.53
N LEU A 27 8.63 20.23 1.60
CA LEU A 27 9.22 18.91 1.87
C LEU A 27 8.16 17.86 2.23
N ALA A 28 7.07 18.24 2.88
CA ALA A 28 6.00 17.31 3.27
C ALA A 28 5.16 16.80 2.09
N GLY A 29 5.17 17.50 0.95
CA GLY A 29 4.44 17.12 -0.27
C GLY A 29 5.27 16.37 -1.32
N GLN A 30 6.58 16.21 -1.11
CA GLN A 30 7.45 15.64 -2.13
C GLN A 30 7.31 14.11 -2.24
N GLU A 31 7.39 13.58 -3.46
CA GLU A 31 7.53 12.14 -3.67
C GLU A 31 8.85 11.65 -3.06
N THR A 32 8.77 10.59 -2.26
CA THR A 32 9.94 9.93 -1.69
C THR A 32 10.04 8.50 -2.18
N ARG A 33 11.29 8.03 -2.29
CA ARG A 33 11.62 6.67 -2.70
C ARG A 33 12.72 6.13 -1.81
N TYR A 34 12.57 4.90 -1.34
CA TYR A 34 13.62 4.21 -0.62
C TYR A 34 13.53 2.70 -0.86
N GLU A 35 14.69 2.05 -0.84
CA GLU A 35 14.77 0.59 -0.94
C GLU A 35 14.93 -0.03 0.44
N LYS A 36 14.24 -1.16 0.66
CA LYS A 36 14.38 -1.97 1.86
C LYS A 36 14.65 -3.42 1.48
N VAL A 37 15.68 -4.03 2.08
CA VAL A 37 15.92 -5.47 1.95
C VAL A 37 14.80 -6.21 2.72
N ASN A 38 14.20 -7.19 2.06
CA ASN A 38 13.20 -8.10 2.61
C ASN A 38 13.79 -9.52 2.64
N PRO A 39 14.61 -9.85 3.67
CA PRO A 39 15.23 -11.18 3.78
C PRO A 39 14.22 -12.24 4.23
N ALA A 40 14.55 -13.51 4.03
CA ALA A 40 13.89 -14.61 4.71
C ALA A 40 14.24 -14.59 6.23
N PRO A 41 13.52 -15.34 7.09
CA PRO A 41 13.86 -15.45 8.51
C PRO A 41 15.32 -15.84 8.78
N THR A 42 15.92 -16.63 7.88
CA THR A 42 17.34 -17.00 7.94
C THR A 42 18.07 -16.79 6.61
N PRO A 43 19.38 -16.46 6.60
CA PRO A 43 20.15 -16.36 5.35
C PRO A 43 20.18 -17.65 4.53
N ALA A 44 20.15 -18.81 5.20
CA ALA A 44 20.09 -20.12 4.54
C ALA A 44 18.80 -20.29 3.70
N GLU A 45 17.68 -19.74 4.16
CA GLU A 45 16.41 -19.76 3.42
C GLU A 45 16.40 -18.83 2.21
N ASP A 46 17.23 -17.81 2.16
CA ASP A 46 17.41 -17.00 0.93
C ASP A 46 18.35 -17.70 -0.06
N ALA A 47 19.36 -18.43 0.44
CA ALA A 47 20.34 -19.13 -0.38
C ALA A 47 19.85 -20.49 -0.93
N LYS A 48 18.82 -21.10 -0.34
CA LYS A 48 18.40 -22.45 -0.71
C LYS A 48 17.84 -22.52 -2.15
N PRO A 49 18.18 -23.59 -2.90
CA PRO A 49 17.52 -23.89 -4.17
C PRO A 49 16.10 -24.41 -3.94
N ASN A 50 15.37 -24.68 -5.03
CA ASN A 50 14.08 -25.35 -4.95
C ASN A 50 14.23 -26.77 -4.38
N SER A 51 13.24 -27.20 -3.62
CA SER A 51 13.11 -28.53 -3.06
C SER A 51 12.27 -29.42 -3.96
N ALA A 52 12.75 -30.63 -4.25
CA ALA A 52 11.95 -31.65 -4.95
C ALA A 52 10.68 -32.08 -4.19
N LYS A 53 10.51 -31.65 -2.92
CA LYS A 53 9.31 -31.88 -2.11
C LYS A 53 8.18 -30.89 -2.40
N VAL A 54 8.48 -29.77 -3.06
CA VAL A 54 7.50 -28.75 -3.44
C VAL A 54 7.28 -28.88 -4.95
N PRO A 55 6.06 -29.23 -5.40
CA PRO A 55 5.76 -29.23 -6.83
C PRO A 55 5.92 -27.83 -7.42
N ASP A 56 6.33 -27.75 -8.70
CA ASP A 56 6.44 -26.47 -9.42
C ASP A 56 5.11 -25.69 -9.44
N ALA A 57 3.97 -26.41 -9.44
CA ALA A 57 2.64 -25.86 -9.29
C ALA A 57 1.67 -26.88 -8.66
N TYR A 58 0.69 -26.38 -7.91
CA TYR A 58 -0.42 -27.17 -7.38
C TYR A 58 -1.67 -26.29 -7.27
N ALA A 59 -2.84 -26.91 -7.32
CA ALA A 59 -4.11 -26.21 -7.15
C ALA A 59 -4.51 -26.21 -5.68
N ILE A 60 -5.00 -25.06 -5.20
CA ILE A 60 -5.74 -24.96 -3.94
C ILE A 60 -7.20 -24.78 -4.33
N GLU A 61 -8.01 -25.81 -4.11
CA GLU A 61 -9.44 -25.71 -4.38
C GLU A 61 -10.10 -24.83 -3.31
N GLY A 62 -10.94 -23.91 -3.76
CA GLY A 62 -11.71 -23.03 -2.89
C GLY A 62 -13.04 -22.68 -3.53
N ARG A 63 -14.04 -22.42 -2.69
CA ARG A 63 -15.36 -21.95 -3.13
C ARG A 63 -15.68 -20.67 -2.39
N PHE A 64 -16.31 -19.71 -3.08
CA PHE A 64 -16.81 -18.54 -2.38
C PHE A 64 -17.99 -18.93 -1.50
N ASP A 65 -17.87 -18.60 -0.22
CA ASP A 65 -18.95 -18.70 0.75
C ASP A 65 -19.88 -17.47 0.61
N ARG A 66 -19.27 -16.27 0.53
CA ARG A 66 -19.98 -15.02 0.29
C ARG A 66 -19.10 -13.98 -0.39
N VAL A 67 -19.74 -12.94 -0.94
CA VAL A 67 -19.06 -11.78 -1.51
C VAL A 67 -19.43 -10.53 -0.72
N LEU A 68 -18.44 -9.70 -0.39
CA LEU A 68 -18.64 -8.42 0.27
C LEU A 68 -18.16 -7.28 -0.62
N VAL A 69 -18.98 -6.22 -0.71
CA VAL A 69 -18.64 -4.97 -1.37
C VAL A 69 -18.38 -3.92 -0.29
N LEU A 70 -17.13 -3.51 -0.15
CA LEU A 70 -16.69 -2.54 0.82
C LEU A 70 -16.66 -1.16 0.18
N ARG A 71 -17.33 -0.18 0.79
CA ARG A 71 -17.27 1.23 0.36
C ARG A 71 -16.50 2.07 1.37
N PHE A 72 -15.48 2.77 0.89
CA PHE A 72 -14.67 3.69 1.67
C PHE A 72 -15.04 5.13 1.33
N LYS A 73 -15.08 5.98 2.37
CA LYS A 73 -15.36 7.40 2.23
C LYS A 73 -14.06 8.20 2.08
N TYR A 74 -14.20 9.45 1.67
CA TYR A 74 -13.14 10.44 1.68
C TYR A 74 -12.30 10.40 2.97
N ASN A 75 -10.99 10.58 2.81
CA ASN A 75 -10.00 10.69 3.87
C ASN A 75 -9.86 9.42 4.73
N THR A 76 -10.14 8.25 4.13
CA THR A 76 -9.89 6.95 4.75
C THR A 76 -8.55 6.40 4.23
N ASP A 77 -7.69 5.92 5.13
CA ASP A 77 -6.55 5.08 4.74
C ASP A 77 -7.09 3.75 4.21
N LEU A 78 -6.84 3.46 2.92
CA LEU A 78 -7.47 2.34 2.23
C LEU A 78 -7.04 1.00 2.83
N LEU A 79 -5.76 0.81 3.13
CA LEU A 79 -5.25 -0.45 3.68
C LEU A 79 -5.78 -0.71 5.08
N ASP A 80 -5.76 0.31 5.94
CA ASP A 80 -6.31 0.20 7.29
C ASP A 80 -7.83 -0.01 7.27
N GLY A 81 -8.53 0.65 6.34
CA GLY A 81 -9.95 0.43 6.08
C GLY A 81 -10.25 -1.03 5.74
N ILE A 82 -9.53 -1.62 4.77
CA ILE A 82 -9.70 -3.03 4.40
C ILE A 82 -9.39 -3.94 5.60
N ARG A 83 -8.32 -3.64 6.36
CA ARG A 83 -7.93 -4.43 7.54
C ARG A 83 -9.02 -4.44 8.61
N LYS A 84 -9.64 -3.28 8.88
CA LYS A 84 -10.77 -3.15 9.81
C LYS A 84 -11.97 -3.98 9.36
N MET A 85 -12.30 -3.94 8.07
CA MET A 85 -13.39 -4.75 7.51
C MET A 85 -13.09 -6.25 7.58
N VAL A 86 -11.88 -6.69 7.24
CA VAL A 86 -11.45 -8.09 7.39
C VAL A 86 -11.62 -8.58 8.83
N LYS A 87 -11.22 -7.77 9.82
CA LYS A 87 -11.39 -8.11 11.24
C LYS A 87 -12.87 -8.13 11.65
N GLN A 88 -13.63 -7.10 11.26
CA GLN A 88 -15.05 -6.97 11.62
C GLN A 88 -15.88 -8.12 11.06
N GLU A 89 -15.65 -8.46 9.78
CA GLU A 89 -16.37 -9.49 9.05
C GLU A 89 -15.78 -10.89 9.24
N LYS A 90 -14.77 -11.01 10.13
CA LYS A 90 -14.09 -12.25 10.51
C LYS A 90 -13.59 -13.04 9.30
N ILE A 91 -13.05 -12.33 8.31
CA ILE A 91 -12.57 -12.93 7.07
C ILE A 91 -11.23 -13.63 7.35
N ARG A 92 -11.24 -14.96 7.29
CA ARG A 92 -10.03 -15.78 7.40
C ARG A 92 -9.29 -15.83 6.06
N ASN A 93 -9.94 -16.36 5.02
CA ASN A 93 -9.38 -16.48 3.68
C ASN A 93 -10.28 -15.79 2.65
N GLY A 94 -9.69 -15.14 1.66
CA GLY A 94 -10.46 -14.45 0.64
C GLY A 94 -9.60 -13.92 -0.51
N VAL A 95 -10.26 -13.52 -1.59
CA VAL A 95 -9.65 -12.94 -2.78
C VAL A 95 -10.25 -11.56 -2.99
N ILE A 96 -9.41 -10.55 -3.15
CA ILE A 96 -9.84 -9.23 -3.61
C ILE A 96 -10.11 -9.35 -5.11
N LEU A 97 -11.38 -9.23 -5.48
CA LEU A 97 -11.87 -9.45 -6.84
C LEU A 97 -11.80 -8.19 -7.69
N SER A 98 -11.98 -7.02 -7.06
CA SER A 98 -11.86 -5.74 -7.72
C SER A 98 -11.63 -4.62 -6.73
N GLY A 99 -11.10 -3.51 -7.25
CA GLY A 99 -11.09 -2.23 -6.56
C GLY A 99 -11.14 -1.08 -7.55
N VAL A 100 -11.97 -0.08 -7.26
CA VAL A 100 -12.14 1.14 -8.08
C VAL A 100 -12.34 2.37 -7.19
N GLY A 101 -11.99 3.56 -7.67
CA GLY A 101 -12.12 4.79 -6.90
C GLY A 101 -10.99 5.78 -7.21
N SER A 102 -10.69 6.66 -6.25
CA SER A 102 -9.56 7.58 -6.37
C SER A 102 -8.90 7.88 -5.02
N VAL A 103 -7.64 8.32 -5.06
CA VAL A 103 -6.83 8.65 -3.89
C VAL A 103 -6.30 10.08 -3.96
N THR A 104 -6.09 10.72 -2.80
CA THR A 104 -5.43 12.04 -2.70
C THR A 104 -3.91 11.94 -2.64
N GLY A 105 -3.42 10.77 -2.25
CA GLY A 105 -2.02 10.42 -2.11
C GLY A 105 -1.88 8.91 -1.91
N TYR A 106 -0.70 8.38 -2.21
CA TYR A 106 -0.45 6.94 -2.23
C TYR A 106 0.89 6.57 -1.62
N GLN A 107 0.96 5.34 -1.12
CA GLN A 107 2.19 4.63 -0.85
C GLN A 107 2.06 3.20 -1.37
N ILE A 108 3.06 2.76 -2.11
CA ILE A 108 3.13 1.41 -2.68
C ILE A 108 4.56 0.89 -2.62
N HIS A 109 4.74 -0.42 -2.73
CA HIS A 109 6.06 -0.98 -3.00
C HIS A 109 6.08 -2.02 -4.13
N GLN A 110 7.23 -2.18 -4.76
CA GLN A 110 7.50 -3.21 -5.77
C GLN A 110 8.81 -3.94 -5.45
N VAL A 111 8.93 -5.18 -5.93
CA VAL A 111 10.22 -5.88 -5.90
C VAL A 111 11.17 -5.22 -6.91
N SER A 112 12.38 -4.85 -6.48
CA SER A 112 13.34 -4.06 -7.27
C SER A 112 14.53 -4.86 -7.79
N ASN A 113 14.64 -6.15 -7.45
CA ASN A 113 15.76 -7.00 -7.84
C ASN A 113 15.33 -8.38 -8.34
N ARG A 114 16.32 -9.18 -8.77
CA ARG A 114 16.13 -10.50 -9.40
C ARG A 114 16.77 -11.65 -8.62
N SER A 115 17.23 -11.40 -7.39
CA SER A 115 17.93 -12.36 -6.55
C SER A 115 17.45 -12.28 -5.10
N PHE A 116 17.67 -13.34 -4.33
CA PHE A 116 17.45 -13.32 -2.88
C PHE A 116 18.68 -12.74 -2.15
N PRO A 117 18.50 -12.03 -1.02
CA PRO A 117 17.21 -11.58 -0.48
C PRO A 117 16.52 -10.57 -1.42
N SER A 118 15.20 -10.68 -1.52
CA SER A 118 14.39 -9.73 -2.28
C SER A 118 14.54 -8.31 -1.72
N ARG A 119 14.46 -7.31 -2.59
CA ARG A 119 14.48 -5.89 -2.25
C ARG A 119 13.16 -5.26 -2.66
N ASN A 120 12.61 -4.42 -1.79
CA ASN A 120 11.38 -3.69 -2.05
C ASN A 120 11.70 -2.20 -2.22
N MET A 121 11.34 -1.64 -3.37
CA MET A 121 11.32 -0.20 -3.58
C MET A 121 9.98 0.36 -3.11
N PHE A 122 10.01 1.18 -2.07
CA PHE A 122 8.84 1.92 -1.59
C PHE A 122 8.79 3.27 -2.30
N VAL A 123 7.61 3.62 -2.80
CA VAL A 123 7.32 4.92 -3.42
C VAL A 123 6.14 5.53 -2.68
N LYS A 124 6.33 6.74 -2.16
CA LYS A 124 5.30 7.50 -1.46
C LYS A 124 5.14 8.86 -2.11
N ASN A 125 3.92 9.20 -2.49
CA ASN A 125 3.56 10.55 -2.89
C ASN A 125 2.31 11.00 -2.11
N PRO A 126 2.45 11.83 -1.06
CA PRO A 126 1.36 12.13 -0.14
C PRO A 126 0.32 13.09 -0.71
N THR A 127 0.61 13.78 -1.81
CA THR A 127 -0.25 14.85 -2.36
C THR A 127 -0.58 14.67 -3.84
N ALA A 128 -0.11 13.59 -4.48
CA ALA A 128 -0.46 13.31 -5.87
C ALA A 128 -1.76 12.49 -5.96
N PRO A 129 -2.80 13.01 -6.62
CA PRO A 129 -4.01 12.24 -6.85
C PRO A 129 -3.78 11.15 -7.89
N ALA A 130 -4.53 10.06 -7.77
CA ALA A 130 -4.57 9.00 -8.79
C ALA A 130 -5.92 8.26 -8.75
N ASP A 131 -6.32 7.73 -9.88
CA ASP A 131 -7.48 6.83 -9.98
C ASP A 131 -7.05 5.39 -9.68
N ILE A 132 -7.87 4.69 -8.92
CA ILE A 132 -7.76 3.24 -8.71
C ILE A 132 -8.45 2.58 -9.90
N ILE A 133 -7.64 2.08 -10.83
CA ILE A 133 -8.12 1.41 -12.05
C ILE A 133 -8.08 -0.11 -11.95
N GLY A 134 -7.50 -0.65 -10.87
CA GLY A 134 -7.48 -2.07 -10.58
C GLY A 134 -7.00 -2.37 -9.17
N MET A 135 -7.50 -3.47 -8.61
CA MET A 135 -7.02 -4.01 -7.34
C MET A 135 -7.29 -5.51 -7.32
N ASN A 136 -6.32 -6.26 -6.82
CA ASN A 136 -6.46 -7.68 -6.55
C ASN A 136 -5.61 -8.07 -5.34
N GLY A 137 -5.61 -9.34 -4.98
CA GLY A 137 -4.78 -9.86 -3.91
C GLY A 137 -5.56 -10.79 -3.01
N TYR A 138 -4.98 -11.12 -1.86
CA TYR A 138 -5.51 -12.15 -0.98
C TYR A 138 -5.67 -11.66 0.45
N VAL A 139 -6.66 -12.22 1.12
CA VAL A 139 -6.71 -12.31 2.58
C VAL A 139 -6.25 -13.72 2.95
N ILE A 140 -5.16 -13.84 3.68
CA ILE A 140 -4.50 -15.11 4.03
C ILE A 140 -4.46 -15.20 5.55
N ASN A 141 -5.29 -16.08 6.14
CA ASN A 141 -5.43 -16.21 7.59
C ASN A 141 -5.62 -14.84 8.30
N GLY A 142 -6.45 -13.98 7.72
CA GLY A 142 -6.75 -12.63 8.19
C GLY A 142 -5.68 -11.58 7.88
N LYS A 143 -4.55 -11.96 7.27
CA LYS A 143 -3.51 -11.04 6.81
C LYS A 143 -3.79 -10.58 5.39
N LEU A 144 -3.45 -9.34 5.09
CA LEU A 144 -3.70 -8.71 3.80
C LEU A 144 -2.48 -8.79 2.89
N HIS A 145 -2.67 -9.23 1.65
CA HIS A 145 -1.71 -9.09 0.56
C HIS A 145 -2.36 -8.44 -0.69
N PRO A 146 -2.82 -7.18 -0.61
CA PRO A 146 -3.42 -6.44 -1.72
C PRO A 146 -2.36 -5.82 -2.65
N HIS A 147 -2.59 -5.93 -3.95
CA HIS A 147 -1.91 -5.14 -4.97
C HIS A 147 -2.91 -4.17 -5.60
N ILE A 148 -2.43 -2.98 -5.95
CA ILE A 148 -3.22 -1.88 -6.49
C ILE A 148 -2.59 -1.36 -7.78
N THR A 149 -3.43 -1.04 -8.77
CA THR A 149 -3.06 -0.29 -9.96
C THR A 149 -3.69 1.09 -9.90
N LEU A 150 -2.83 2.09 -9.94
CA LEU A 150 -3.15 3.50 -9.95
C LEU A 150 -2.89 4.07 -11.34
N ALA A 151 -3.65 5.08 -11.73
CA ALA A 151 -3.42 5.83 -12.96
C ALA A 151 -3.54 7.33 -12.74
N ASN A 152 -2.75 8.07 -13.49
CA ASN A 152 -2.85 9.51 -13.66
C ASN A 152 -2.85 9.80 -15.18
N PRO A 153 -2.95 11.07 -15.62
CA PRO A 153 -3.01 11.39 -17.06
C PRO A 153 -1.80 10.91 -17.87
N GLU A 154 -0.65 10.69 -17.23
CA GLU A 154 0.59 10.32 -17.91
C GLU A 154 0.83 8.81 -17.98
N LYS A 155 0.36 8.03 -17.00
CA LYS A 155 0.72 6.61 -16.87
C LYS A 155 -0.19 5.83 -15.92
N ALA A 156 -0.17 4.52 -16.10
CA ALA A 156 -0.55 3.56 -15.06
C ALA A 156 0.69 3.07 -14.30
N PHE A 157 0.55 2.89 -12.99
CA PHE A 157 1.61 2.43 -12.10
C PHE A 157 0.98 1.66 -10.92
N GLY A 158 1.74 0.86 -10.20
CA GLY A 158 1.14 0.02 -9.15
C GLY A 158 2.16 -0.80 -8.38
N GLY A 159 1.66 -1.54 -7.40
CA GLY A 159 2.47 -2.37 -6.51
C GLY A 159 1.64 -2.91 -5.36
N HIS A 160 2.31 -3.44 -4.35
CA HIS A 160 1.68 -3.78 -3.09
C HIS A 160 1.18 -2.51 -2.41
N LEU A 161 -0.07 -2.52 -1.93
CA LEU A 161 -0.68 -1.38 -1.25
C LEU A 161 -0.08 -1.20 0.14
N GLU A 162 0.36 0.02 0.47
CA GLU A 162 0.93 0.36 1.78
C GLU A 162 0.08 1.40 2.54
N PRO A 163 0.26 1.52 3.86
CA PRO A 163 -0.33 2.61 4.65
C PRO A 163 0.04 3.99 4.09
N GLY A 164 -0.87 4.96 4.22
CA GLY A 164 -0.72 6.29 3.67
C GLY A 164 -1.38 6.47 2.30
N THR A 165 -2.04 5.43 1.76
CA THR A 165 -2.88 5.52 0.56
C THR A 165 -4.28 5.98 0.93
N THR A 166 -4.58 7.25 0.68
CA THR A 166 -5.75 7.95 1.25
C THR A 166 -6.83 8.16 0.20
N VAL A 167 -8.04 7.69 0.48
CA VAL A 167 -9.20 7.79 -0.44
C VAL A 167 -9.60 9.25 -0.66
N PHE A 168 -9.84 9.62 -1.92
CA PHE A 168 -10.36 10.93 -2.31
C PHE A 168 -11.89 10.94 -2.43
N THR A 169 -12.48 10.56 -3.56
CA THR A 169 -13.94 10.64 -3.71
C THR A 169 -14.64 9.52 -2.96
N PHE A 170 -14.25 8.29 -3.29
CA PHE A 170 -14.62 7.04 -2.67
C PHE A 170 -13.64 5.96 -3.14
N ALA A 171 -13.67 4.82 -2.48
CA ALA A 171 -13.14 3.59 -3.05
C ALA A 171 -14.14 2.46 -2.81
N ILE A 172 -14.23 1.53 -3.74
CA ILE A 172 -15.02 0.32 -3.63
C ILE A 172 -14.07 -0.85 -3.78
N VAL A 173 -14.09 -1.80 -2.84
CA VAL A 173 -13.29 -3.03 -2.89
C VAL A 173 -14.21 -4.22 -2.73
N THR A 174 -14.16 -5.15 -3.67
CA THR A 174 -14.96 -6.37 -3.64
C THR A 174 -14.10 -7.54 -3.17
N ILE A 175 -14.55 -8.27 -2.15
CA ILE A 175 -13.85 -9.44 -1.61
C ILE A 175 -14.75 -10.66 -1.73
N GLY A 176 -14.25 -11.70 -2.40
CA GLY A 176 -14.83 -13.05 -2.36
C GLY A 176 -14.21 -13.82 -1.20
N ILE A 177 -15.03 -14.18 -0.21
CA ILE A 177 -14.59 -14.91 0.98
C ILE A 177 -14.60 -16.39 0.65
N LEU A 178 -13.48 -17.06 0.89
CA LEU A 178 -13.34 -18.49 0.64
C LEU A 178 -13.86 -19.28 1.84
N ASN A 179 -14.48 -20.42 1.56
CA ASN A 179 -14.83 -21.40 2.57
C ASN A 179 -13.58 -21.98 3.27
N ASP A 180 -13.78 -22.63 4.41
CA ASP A 180 -12.69 -23.15 5.25
C ASP A 180 -11.85 -24.26 4.60
N GLY A 181 -12.29 -24.81 3.45
CA GLY A 181 -11.57 -25.84 2.70
C GLY A 181 -10.32 -25.34 1.97
N ALA A 182 -10.19 -24.04 1.72
CA ALA A 182 -9.03 -23.48 1.03
C ALA A 182 -7.90 -23.16 2.02
N ASP A 183 -6.81 -23.94 1.99
CA ASP A 183 -5.59 -23.66 2.75
C ASP A 183 -4.63 -22.73 2.00
N LEU A 184 -4.65 -21.44 2.36
CA LEU A 184 -3.75 -20.43 1.80
C LEU A 184 -2.48 -20.22 2.63
N SER A 185 -2.21 -21.04 3.66
CA SER A 185 -1.16 -20.77 4.66
C SER A 185 0.27 -20.61 4.09
N ARG A 186 0.52 -21.16 2.90
CA ARG A 186 1.81 -21.07 2.18
C ARG A 186 1.73 -20.26 0.88
N ALA A 187 0.59 -19.67 0.55
CA ALA A 187 0.35 -19.08 -0.76
C ALA A 187 1.27 -17.90 -1.09
N ASP A 188 1.66 -17.10 -0.09
CA ASP A 188 2.61 -15.99 -0.23
C ASP A 188 3.94 -16.22 0.51
N ASP A 189 4.24 -17.49 0.82
CA ASP A 189 5.47 -17.89 1.50
C ASP A 189 6.60 -18.09 0.50
N LYS A 190 7.44 -17.06 0.32
CA LYS A 190 8.63 -17.12 -0.55
C LYS A 190 9.64 -18.21 -0.15
N THR A 191 9.57 -18.73 1.07
CA THR A 191 10.47 -19.80 1.55
C THR A 191 9.92 -21.19 1.21
N TYR A 192 8.66 -21.31 0.82
CA TYR A 192 8.07 -22.58 0.40
C TYR A 192 8.38 -22.84 -1.08
N ARG A 193 9.59 -23.34 -1.32
CA ARG A 193 10.11 -23.66 -2.65
C ARG A 193 11.03 -24.87 -2.62
#